data_AF-G8QH17-F1
#
_entry.id   AF-G8QH17-F1
#
_cell.length_a   1.000
_cell.length_b   1.000
_cell.length_c   1.000
_cell.angle_alpha   90.00
_cell.angle_beta   90.00
_cell.angle_gamma   90.00
#
_symmetry.space_group_name_H-M   'P 1'
#
loop_
_entity.id
_entity.type
_entity.pdbx_description
1 polymer ?
#
loop_
_entity_poly.entity_id
_entity_poly.type
_entity_poly.pdbx_seq_one_letter_code
_entity_poly.pdbx_strand_id
1 'polypeptide(L)'
;MKKMLLALCSLACIGLAPIAGAADAAKAPTPQQERMKNCNKEAGEKGLKGDERKGFMKTCLSGKTADAPAANAECQSKAAEKKLAGAAKASFIKKCEADSQAAK
;
A
#
# COMPACT_ATOMS: atom_id res chain seq x y z
N MET A 1 -26.82 -19.21 5.32
CA MET A 1 -27.92 -19.66 6.20
C MET A 1 -28.16 -21.13 5.95
N LYS A 2 -28.44 -21.90 7.02
CA LYS A 2 -28.45 -23.38 7.10
C LYS A 2 -27.03 -23.98 7.09
N LYS A 3 -26.56 -24.75 8.07
CA LYS A 3 -27.08 -25.39 9.29
C LYS A 3 -25.81 -25.60 10.15
N MET A 4 -25.71 -25.09 11.38
CA MET A 4 -26.17 -25.73 12.62
C MET A 4 -25.37 -26.98 12.99
N LEU A 5 -24.87 -26.97 14.24
CA LEU A 5 -24.28 -28.05 15.04
C LEU A 5 -22.84 -28.52 14.73
N LEU A 6 -21.90 -27.98 15.51
CA LEU A 6 -20.95 -28.78 16.29
C LEU A 6 -20.42 -27.91 17.44
N ALA A 7 -21.21 -27.90 18.51
CA ALA A 7 -20.78 -27.49 19.83
C ALA A 7 -19.95 -28.63 20.47
N LEU A 8 -19.13 -28.25 21.46
CA LEU A 8 -18.43 -29.08 22.45
C LEU A 8 -16.98 -29.48 22.12
N CYS A 9 -16.05 -28.58 22.45
CA CYS A 9 -14.89 -28.96 23.25
C CYS A 9 -14.42 -27.74 24.06
N SER A 10 -15.13 -27.48 25.15
CA SER A 10 -14.60 -26.70 26.28
C SER A 10 -14.00 -27.69 27.27
N LEU A 11 -12.67 -27.78 27.36
CA LEU A 11 -11.91 -27.95 28.60
C LEU A 11 -10.41 -28.10 28.30
N ALA A 12 -9.64 -27.04 28.51
CA ALA A 12 -8.32 -27.09 29.14
C ALA A 12 -7.79 -25.65 29.23
N CYS A 13 -8.05 -25.01 30.37
CA CYS A 13 -7.29 -23.87 30.83
C CYS A 13 -5.84 -24.33 31.06
N ILE A 14 -4.92 -23.93 30.20
CA ILE A 14 -3.50 -23.81 30.57
C ILE A 14 -3.15 -22.35 30.34
N GLY A 15 -3.10 -21.61 31.45
CA GLY A 15 -2.54 -20.29 31.50
C GLY A 15 -1.04 -20.34 31.24
N LEU A 16 -0.59 -19.50 30.32
CA LEU A 16 0.77 -19.00 30.28
C LEU A 16 0.66 -17.47 30.37
N ALA A 17 1.05 -16.95 31.52
CA ALA A 17 1.16 -15.52 31.79
C ALA A 17 2.20 -14.85 30.86
N PRO A 18 2.22 -13.51 30.77
CA PRO A 18 2.74 -12.78 29.63
C PRO A 18 4.27 -12.74 29.65
N ILE A 19 4.90 -13.15 28.56
CA ILE A 19 6.26 -12.72 28.26
C ILE A 19 6.20 -11.25 27.88
N ALA A 20 6.80 -10.42 28.74
CA ALA A 20 7.13 -9.03 28.49
C ALA A 20 7.94 -8.91 27.20
N GLY A 21 7.25 -8.64 26.10
CA GLY A 21 7.79 -8.05 24.89
C GLY A 21 7.61 -6.54 24.99
N ALA A 22 8.69 -5.82 24.77
CA ALA A 22 8.83 -4.38 24.88
C ALA A 22 7.65 -3.57 24.32
N ALA A 23 7.38 -2.45 24.99
CA ALA A 23 6.57 -1.33 24.56
C ALA A 23 6.35 -1.28 23.04
N ASP A 24 5.07 -1.36 22.65
CA ASP A 24 4.58 -1.03 21.32
C ASP A 24 4.94 0.42 20.97
N ALA A 25 6.18 0.63 20.54
CA ALA A 25 6.54 1.73 19.67
C ALA A 25 5.75 1.50 18.39
N ALA A 26 4.63 2.22 18.25
CA ALA A 26 3.78 2.25 17.08
C ALA A 26 4.65 2.37 15.82
N LYS A 27 4.90 1.23 15.17
CA LYS A 27 5.69 1.17 13.94
C LYS A 27 4.88 1.92 12.90
N ALA A 28 5.43 3.02 12.40
CA ALA A 28 4.84 3.74 11.28
C ALA A 28 4.53 2.72 10.16
N PRO A 29 3.33 2.77 9.58
CA PRO A 29 2.94 1.84 8.54
C PRO A 29 3.95 1.91 7.40
N THR A 30 4.34 0.75 6.89
CA THR A 30 5.31 0.68 5.80
C THR A 30 4.75 1.39 4.57
N PRO A 31 5.59 1.96 3.69
CA PRO A 31 5.12 2.62 2.47
C PRO A 31 4.22 1.73 1.59
N GLN A 32 4.40 0.42 1.64
CA GLN A 32 3.55 -0.55 0.95
C GLN A 32 2.18 -0.72 1.59
N GLN A 33 2.08 -0.68 2.92
CA GLN A 33 0.81 -0.73 3.65
C GLN A 33 -0.03 0.54 3.40
N GLU A 34 0.61 1.71 3.39
CA GLU A 34 -0.06 2.97 3.07
C GLU A 34 -0.55 2.98 1.62
N ARG A 35 0.27 2.49 0.68
CA ARG A 35 -0.15 2.32 -0.71
C ARG A 35 -1.39 1.42 -0.83
N MET A 36 -1.41 0.29 -0.14
CA MET A 36 -2.54 -0.63 -0.18
C MET A 36 -3.82 0.03 0.34
N LYS A 37 -3.75 0.78 1.44
CA LYS A 37 -4.91 1.53 1.97
C LYS A 37 -5.41 2.56 0.96
N ASN A 38 -4.52 3.36 0.39
CA ASN A 38 -4.90 4.39 -0.59
C ASN A 38 -5.52 3.78 -1.86
N CYS A 39 -4.94 2.70 -2.39
CA CYS A 39 -5.53 1.98 -3.53
C CYS A 39 -6.93 1.45 -3.22
N ASN A 40 -7.17 0.91 -2.03
CA ASN A 40 -8.51 0.44 -1.66
C ASN A 40 -9.50 1.60 -1.49
N LYS A 41 -9.05 2.73 -0.92
CA LYS A 41 -9.86 3.94 -0.78
C LYS A 41 -10.27 4.52 -2.13
N GLU A 42 -9.31 4.76 -3.02
CA GLU A 42 -9.59 5.27 -4.37
C GLU A 42 -10.49 4.32 -5.17
N ALA A 43 -10.29 3.00 -5.07
CA ALA A 43 -11.17 2.05 -5.73
C ALA A 43 -12.61 2.11 -5.20
N GLY A 44 -12.79 2.40 -3.91
CA GLY A 44 -14.09 2.61 -3.28
C GLY A 44 -14.75 3.92 -3.73
N GLU A 45 -14.00 5.02 -3.73
CA GLU A 45 -14.48 6.34 -4.16
C GLU A 45 -14.85 6.36 -5.64
N LYS A 46 -14.08 5.66 -6.49
CA LYS A 46 -14.39 5.47 -7.90
C LYS A 46 -15.49 4.43 -8.15
N GLY A 47 -16.05 3.82 -7.09
CA GLY A 47 -17.15 2.84 -7.19
C GLY A 47 -16.78 1.55 -7.93
N LEU A 48 -15.49 1.26 -8.09
CA LEU A 48 -15.00 0.16 -8.91
C LEU A 48 -15.34 -1.19 -8.26
N LYS A 49 -15.89 -2.09 -9.06
CA LYS A 49 -16.26 -3.46 -8.68
C LYS A 49 -15.76 -4.45 -9.73
N GLY A 50 -15.72 -5.73 -9.38
CA GLY A 50 -15.33 -6.80 -10.31
C GLY A 50 -13.96 -6.59 -10.95
N ASP A 51 -13.89 -6.78 -12.26
CA ASP A 51 -12.65 -6.72 -13.03
C ASP A 51 -12.05 -5.31 -13.10
N GLU A 52 -12.88 -4.27 -13.07
CA GLU A 52 -12.41 -2.88 -13.05
C GLU A 52 -11.61 -2.57 -11.78
N ARG A 53 -12.10 -3.04 -10.62
CA ARG A 53 -11.36 -2.92 -9.36
C ARG A 53 -10.04 -3.68 -9.41
N LYS A 54 -10.01 -4.89 -9.98
CA LYS A 54 -8.77 -5.66 -10.11
C LYS A 54 -7.75 -4.96 -11.01
N GLY A 55 -8.19 -4.46 -12.16
CA GLY A 55 -7.36 -3.69 -13.08
C GLY A 55 -6.79 -2.43 -12.42
N PHE A 56 -7.63 -1.68 -11.71
CA PHE A 56 -7.21 -0.52 -10.94
C PHE A 56 -6.21 -0.89 -9.83
N MET A 57 -6.50 -1.90 -9.02
CA MET A 57 -5.63 -2.31 -7.91
C MET A 57 -4.25 -2.74 -8.40
N LYS A 58 -4.18 -3.50 -9.51
CA LYS A 58 -2.91 -3.92 -10.12
C LYS A 58 -2.09 -2.71 -10.56
N THR A 59 -2.73 -1.75 -11.21
CA THR A 59 -2.10 -0.51 -11.66
C THR A 59 -1.64 0.36 -10.49
N CYS A 60 -2.47 0.51 -9.47
CA CYS A 60 -2.20 1.29 -8.27
C CYS A 60 -1.02 0.71 -7.46
N LEU A 61 -1.03 -0.61 -7.22
CA LEU A 61 0.05 -1.28 -6.49
C LEU A 61 1.37 -1.31 -7.29
N SER A 62 1.29 -1.28 -8.62
CA SER A 62 2.46 -1.13 -9.50
C SER A 62 2.98 0.31 -9.59
N GLY A 63 2.29 1.27 -8.96
CA GLY A 63 2.67 2.69 -8.95
C GLY A 63 2.40 3.45 -10.22
N LYS A 64 1.36 3.03 -10.94
CA LYS A 64 0.96 3.60 -12.23
C LYS A 64 -0.44 4.24 -12.16
N THR A 65 -0.85 4.78 -11.01
CA THR A 65 -2.08 5.58 -10.91
C THR A 65 -1.82 7.08 -11.05
N ALA A 66 -2.77 7.79 -11.66
CA ALA A 66 -2.70 9.22 -11.95
C ALA A 66 -2.84 10.12 -10.70
N ASP A 67 -3.29 9.56 -9.57
CA ASP A 67 -3.41 10.23 -8.26
C ASP A 67 -2.14 10.09 -7.39
N ALA A 68 -1.02 9.61 -7.96
CA ALA A 68 0.28 9.83 -7.34
C ALA A 68 0.51 11.34 -7.17
N PRO A 69 1.15 11.81 -6.08
CA PRO A 69 1.39 13.24 -5.86
C PRO A 69 1.94 13.85 -7.14
N ALA A 70 1.40 14.98 -7.62
CA ALA A 70 1.65 15.52 -8.96
C ALA A 70 3.15 15.60 -9.34
N ALA A 71 4.03 15.80 -8.36
CA ALA A 71 5.49 15.73 -8.52
C ALA A 71 5.98 14.36 -9.01
N ASN A 72 5.41 13.25 -8.52
CA ASN A 72 5.71 11.89 -8.94
C ASN A 72 5.30 11.65 -10.40
N ALA A 73 4.15 12.15 -10.84
CA ALA A 73 3.71 12.01 -12.23
C ALA A 73 4.69 12.69 -13.21
N GLU A 74 5.15 13.91 -12.88
CA GLU A 74 6.13 14.63 -13.69
C GLU A 74 7.53 13.98 -13.64
N CYS A 75 7.96 13.54 -12.46
CA CYS A 75 9.20 12.80 -12.30
C CYS A 75 9.19 11.45 -13.02
N GLN A 76 8.03 10.79 -13.12
CA GLN A 76 7.87 9.57 -13.90
C GLN A 76 7.95 9.82 -15.41
N SER A 77 7.40 10.93 -15.91
CA SER A 77 7.54 11.35 -17.31
C SER A 77 9.00 11.65 -17.64
N LYS A 78 9.70 12.45 -16.82
CA LYS A 78 11.14 12.76 -17.01
C LYS A 78 12.01 11.49 -16.94
N ALA A 79 11.65 10.54 -16.08
CA ALA A 79 12.36 9.25 -16.01
C ALA A 79 12.10 8.38 -17.25
N ALA A 80 10.89 8.44 -17.81
CA ALA A 80 10.51 7.72 -19.02
C ALA A 80 11.20 8.28 -20.27
N GLU A 81 11.32 9.60 -20.39
CA GLU A 81 12.09 10.28 -21.44
C GLU A 81 13.56 9.85 -21.40
N LYS A 82 14.12 9.70 -20.20
CA LYS A 82 15.47 9.18 -19.98
C LYS A 82 15.58 7.66 -20.09
N LYS A 83 14.48 6.96 -20.43
CA LYS A 83 14.38 5.49 -20.53
C LYS A 83 14.91 4.77 -19.28
N LEU A 84 14.76 5.39 -18.11
CA LEU A 84 15.22 4.81 -16.86
C LEU A 84 14.29 3.67 -16.46
N ALA A 85 14.89 2.51 -16.19
CA ALA A 85 14.19 1.33 -15.70
C ALA A 85 14.84 0.84 -14.39
N GLY A 86 14.10 0.01 -13.65
CA GLY A 86 14.59 -0.62 -12.42
C GLY A 86 15.12 0.39 -11.38
N ALA A 87 16.27 0.08 -10.80
CA ALA A 87 16.88 0.89 -9.74
C ALA A 87 17.19 2.32 -10.20
N ALA A 88 17.61 2.53 -11.46
CA ALA A 88 17.92 3.85 -11.97
C ALA A 88 16.70 4.76 -12.03
N LYS A 89 15.52 4.21 -12.40
CA LYS A 89 14.25 4.92 -12.38
C LYS A 89 13.87 5.32 -10.95
N ALA A 90 14.03 4.40 -10.00
CA ALA A 90 13.70 4.64 -8.60
C ALA A 90 14.59 5.74 -7.99
N SER A 91 15.90 5.70 -8.22
CA SER A 91 16.83 6.74 -7.74
C SER A 91 16.55 8.10 -8.38
N PHE A 92 16.27 8.13 -9.68
CA PHE A 92 15.93 9.37 -10.38
C PHE A 92 14.62 9.98 -9.88
N ILE A 93 13.57 9.18 -9.70
CA ILE A 93 12.29 9.67 -9.18
C ILE A 93 12.48 10.22 -7.76
N LYS A 94 13.20 9.49 -6.90
CA LYS A 94 13.44 9.93 -5.52
C LYS A 94 14.21 11.25 -5.45
N LYS A 95 15.17 11.45 -6.35
CA LYS A 95 15.94 12.68 -6.48
C LYS A 95 15.08 13.81 -7.05
N CYS A 96 14.35 13.54 -8.13
CA CYS A 96 13.44 14.48 -8.77
C CYS A 96 12.32 14.95 -7.82
N GLU A 97 11.71 14.06 -7.05
CA GLU A 97 10.69 14.43 -6.05
C GLU A 97 11.27 15.33 -4.95
N ALA A 98 12.53 15.13 -4.55
CA ALA A 98 13.22 15.99 -3.58
C ALA A 98 13.56 17.36 -4.19
N ASP A 99 14.07 17.38 -5.43
CA ASP A 99 14.39 18.64 -6.14
C ASP A 99 13.11 19.44 -6.47
N SER A 100 11.98 18.77 -6.77
CA SER A 100 10.66 19.42 -6.97
C SER A 100 10.03 19.95 -5.69
N GLN A 101 10.39 19.42 -4.52
CA GLN A 101 9.94 19.95 -3.22
C GLN A 101 10.76 21.16 -2.77
N ALA A 102 12.01 21.27 -3.20
CA ALA A 102 12.88 22.41 -2.90
C ALA A 102 12.65 23.62 -3.83
N ALA A 103 11.90 23.44 -4.91
CA ALA A 103 11.59 24.47 -5.91
C ALA A 103 10.24 25.19 -5.68
N LYS A 104 9.55 24.89 -4.58
CA LYS A 104 8.33 25.58 -4.12
C LYS A 104 8.63 26.43 -2.89
#